data_AF-A0A382YHM8-F1
#
_entry.id   AF-A0A382YHM8-F1
#
_cell.length_a   1.000
_cell.length_b   1.000
_cell.length_c   1.000
_cell.angle_alpha   90.00
_cell.angle_beta   90.00
_cell.angle_gamma   90.00
#
_symmetry.space_group_name_H-M   'P 1'
#
loop_
_entity.id
_entity.type
_entity.pdbx_description
1 polymer ?
#
loop_
_entity_poly.entity_id
_entity_poly.type
_entity_poly.pdbx_seq_one_letter_code
_entity_poly.pdbx_strand_id
1 'polypeptide(L)'
;MIILGDGAWLAGASLEKDGWDVFVDRSEDRGQTWTASDLVARDPAVFTGHGAIQPTLWESAPGQVHMLVRTTCGKIGRSDSSDCGRNWSPLYTTDLPNNNSGLDLAHLNDGTLALVCNPVGKGRTPICILLSTDKGQT
;
A
#
# COMPACT_ATOMS: atom_id res chain seq x y z
N MET A 1 1.55 -5.36 8.62
CA MET A 1 2.95 -5.19 9.02
C MET A 1 3.77 -6.24 8.29
N ILE A 2 4.97 -5.89 7.80
CA ILE A 2 5.92 -6.83 7.21
C ILE A 2 7.28 -6.72 7.91
N ILE A 3 8.09 -7.78 7.83
CA ILE A 3 9.49 -7.79 8.27
C ILE A 3 10.34 -7.86 7.01
N LEU A 4 11.23 -6.88 6.84
CA LEU A 4 12.11 -6.79 5.67
C LEU A 4 13.32 -7.71 5.80
N GLY A 5 14.02 -7.91 4.67
CA GLY A 5 15.30 -8.62 4.64
C GLY A 5 16.40 -7.98 5.49
N ASP A 6 16.33 -6.67 5.78
CA ASP A 6 17.24 -5.97 6.70
C ASP A 6 16.87 -6.16 8.19
N GLY A 7 15.76 -6.86 8.47
CA GLY A 7 15.25 -7.13 9.81
C GLY A 7 14.32 -6.04 10.37
N ALA A 8 14.15 -4.91 9.69
CA ALA A 8 13.25 -3.86 10.12
C ALA A 8 11.78 -4.24 9.92
N TRP A 9 10.93 -3.71 10.80
CA TRP A 9 9.48 -3.91 10.74
C TRP A 9 8.84 -2.68 10.13
N LEU A 10 7.97 -2.88 9.15
CA LEU A 10 7.16 -1.82 8.54
C LEU A 10 5.68 -2.01 8.85
N ALA A 11 5.04 -0.98 9.38
CA ALA A 11 3.60 -0.91 9.61
C ALA A 11 3.03 0.26 8.81
N GLY A 12 2.20 -0.05 7.81
CA GLY A 12 1.49 0.96 7.05
C GLY A 12 0.38 1.61 7.88
N ALA A 13 0.27 2.93 7.81
CA ALA A 13 -0.66 3.73 8.60
C ALA A 13 -1.25 4.90 7.78
N SER A 14 -2.23 5.59 8.36
CA SER A 14 -2.88 6.74 7.72
C SER A 14 -3.43 7.74 8.72
N LEU A 15 -3.51 9.00 8.30
CA LEU A 15 -4.21 10.08 9.00
C LEU A 15 -5.56 10.34 8.35
N GLU A 16 -6.57 10.77 9.13
CA GLU A 16 -7.95 10.95 8.65
C GLU A 16 -8.56 12.33 8.92
N LYS A 17 -7.77 13.29 9.40
CA LYS A 17 -8.28 14.56 9.94
C LYS A 17 -8.63 15.59 8.86
N ASP A 18 -7.69 15.87 7.96
CA ASP A 18 -7.78 16.94 6.94
C ASP A 18 -7.82 16.35 5.52
N GLY A 19 -8.31 15.12 5.42
CA GLY A 19 -8.10 14.24 4.27
C GLY A 19 -7.50 12.92 4.74
N TRP A 20 -7.33 12.00 3.80
CA TRP A 20 -6.69 10.72 3.99
C TRP A 20 -5.32 10.74 3.34
N ASP A 21 -4.30 10.62 4.18
CA ASP A 21 -2.90 10.54 3.79
C ASP A 21 -2.26 9.33 4.44
N VAL A 22 -1.34 8.68 3.72
CA VAL A 22 -0.68 7.45 4.17
C VAL A 22 0.78 7.72 4.53
N PHE A 23 1.29 6.96 5.47
CA PHE A 23 2.70 6.91 5.85
C PHE A 23 3.03 5.50 6.33
N VAL A 24 4.30 5.24 6.62
CA VAL A 24 4.76 3.96 7.15
C VAL A 24 5.56 4.19 8.42
N ASP A 25 5.14 3.55 9.50
CA ASP A 25 5.93 3.42 10.71
C ASP A 25 6.99 2.33 10.53
N ARG A 26 8.23 2.66 10.87
CA ARG A 26 9.37 1.76 10.78
C ARG A 26 10.01 1.55 12.14
N SER A 27 10.31 0.29 12.48
CA SER A 27 11.02 -0.10 13.69
C SER A 27 12.27 -0.93 13.35
N GLU A 28 13.40 -0.61 13.98
CA GLU A 28 14.66 -1.36 13.85
C GLU A 28 14.97 -2.23 15.08
N ASP A 29 14.13 -2.16 16.11
CA ASP A 29 14.36 -2.76 17.43
C ASP A 29 13.25 -3.74 17.83
N ARG A 30 12.61 -4.35 16.82
CA ARG A 30 11.52 -5.34 16.96
C ARG A 30 10.28 -4.77 17.65
N GLY A 31 9.94 -3.54 17.28
CA GLY A 31 8.71 -2.86 17.69
C GLY A 31 8.78 -2.15 19.04
N GLN A 32 9.97 -1.96 19.62
CA GLN A 32 10.11 -1.21 20.88
C GLN A 32 10.00 0.30 20.63
N THR A 33 10.60 0.79 19.54
CA THR A 33 10.47 2.16 19.07
C THR A 33 10.08 2.19 17.59
N TRP A 34 9.39 3.27 17.21
CA TRP A 34 8.87 3.47 15.87
C TRP A 34 9.19 4.88 15.40
N THR A 35 9.59 5.00 14.14
CA THR A 35 9.76 6.26 13.42
C THR A 35 8.84 6.27 12.22
N ALA A 36 7.94 7.25 12.14
CA ALA A 36 7.10 7.46 10.98
C ALA A 36 7.92 8.02 9.81
N SER A 37 7.64 7.54 8.59
CA SER A 37 8.06 8.21 7.38
C SER A 37 7.34 9.56 7.22
N ASP A 38 7.81 10.38 6.29
CA ASP A 38 6.99 11.47 5.77
C ASP A 38 5.68 10.92 5.17
N LEU A 39 4.67 11.80 5.07
CA LEU A 39 3.44 11.48 4.34
C LEU A 39 3.78 11.21 2.87
N VAL A 40 3.23 10.14 2.31
CA VAL A 40 3.43 9.82 0.90
C VAL A 40 2.74 10.87 0.05
N ALA A 41 3.51 11.56 -0.78
CA ALA A 41 2.99 12.63 -1.64
C ALA A 41 1.89 12.10 -2.58
N ARG A 42 0.84 12.89 -2.79
CA ARG A 42 -0.23 12.61 -3.76
C ARG A 42 -0.66 13.86 -4.49
N ASP A 43 -1.02 13.71 -5.76
CA ASP A 43 -1.67 14.77 -6.52
C ASP A 43 -3.17 14.82 -6.16
N PRO A 44 -3.68 15.91 -5.57
CA PRO A 44 -5.10 16.04 -5.21
C PRO A 44 -6.04 16.07 -6.43
N ALA A 45 -5.52 16.38 -7.64
CA ALA A 45 -6.30 16.32 -8.88
C ALA A 45 -6.52 14.87 -9.35
N VAL A 46 -5.60 13.95 -9.01
CA VAL A 46 -5.70 12.51 -9.33
C VAL A 46 -6.38 11.76 -8.19
N PHE A 47 -5.96 11.99 -6.95
CA PHE A 47 -6.48 11.34 -5.74
C PHE A 47 -7.59 12.21 -5.12
N THR A 48 -8.69 12.34 -5.87
CA THR A 48 -9.87 13.13 -5.50
C THR A 48 -10.65 12.52 -4.34
N GLY A 49 -11.48 13.32 -3.67
CA GLY A 49 -12.30 12.89 -2.53
C GLY A 49 -11.53 13.06 -1.23
N HIS A 50 -11.55 12.04 -0.37
CA HIS A 50 -10.77 12.07 0.87
C HIS A 50 -9.27 11.80 0.63
N GLY A 51 -8.91 11.01 -0.39
CA GLY A 51 -7.51 10.72 -0.73
C GLY A 51 -7.21 9.22 -0.67
N ALA A 52 -6.15 8.85 0.04
CA ALA A 52 -5.66 7.47 0.14
C ALA A 52 -5.51 7.03 1.60
N ILE A 53 -5.83 5.77 1.88
CA ILE A 53 -5.88 5.24 3.25
C ILE A 53 -5.51 3.75 3.27
N GLN A 54 -5.20 3.21 4.44
CA GLN A 54 -5.06 1.76 4.69
C GLN A 54 -4.09 1.06 3.71
N PRO A 55 -2.79 1.40 3.75
CA PRO A 55 -1.77 0.73 2.94
C PRO A 55 -1.59 -0.75 3.32
N THR A 56 -1.36 -1.60 2.32
CA THR A 56 -0.77 -2.94 2.47
C THR A 56 0.60 -2.96 1.80
N LEU A 57 1.54 -3.76 2.33
CA LEU A 57 2.98 -3.67 2.01
C LEU A 57 3.56 -5.03 1.62
N TRP A 58 4.55 -5.04 0.73
CA TRP A 58 5.41 -6.21 0.49
C TRP A 58 6.81 -5.78 0.03
N GLU A 59 7.78 -6.67 0.22
CA GLU A 59 9.16 -6.52 -0.29
C GLU A 59 9.37 -7.51 -1.44
N SER A 60 9.70 -7.01 -2.65
CA SER A 60 9.90 -7.87 -3.84
C SER A 60 11.36 -8.31 -4.04
N ALA A 61 12.29 -7.57 -3.45
CA ALA A 61 13.72 -7.85 -3.37
C ALA A 61 14.29 -7.03 -2.21
N PRO A 62 15.47 -7.39 -1.64
CA PRO A 62 16.05 -6.65 -0.52
C PRO A 62 16.08 -5.14 -0.77
N GLY A 63 15.39 -4.38 0.10
CA GLY A 63 15.27 -2.92 0.05
C GLY A 63 14.22 -2.36 -0.94
N GLN A 64 13.65 -3.21 -1.81
CA GLN A 64 12.60 -2.85 -2.77
C GLN A 64 11.22 -3.14 -2.17
N VAL A 65 10.65 -2.12 -1.54
CA VAL A 65 9.36 -2.20 -0.85
C VAL A 65 8.29 -1.52 -1.67
N HIS A 66 7.08 -2.08 -1.65
CA HIS A 66 5.95 -1.56 -2.39
C HIS A 66 4.75 -1.44 -1.46
N MET A 67 3.83 -0.53 -1.80
CA MET A 67 2.53 -0.44 -1.16
C MET A 67 1.39 -0.39 -2.16
N LEU A 68 0.26 -0.99 -1.82
CA LEU A 68 -1.04 -0.69 -2.43
C LEU A 68 -1.93 0.00 -1.40
N VAL A 69 -2.71 0.99 -1.84
CA VAL A 69 -3.58 1.79 -0.97
C VAL A 69 -5.01 1.82 -1.47
N ARG A 70 -5.95 1.79 -0.53
CA ARG A 70 -7.36 2.11 -0.78
C ARG A 70 -7.47 3.59 -1.08
N THR A 71 -8.35 3.97 -2.01
CA THR A 71 -8.54 5.37 -2.39
C THR A 71 -10.01 5.73 -2.57
N THR A 72 -10.28 7.03 -2.64
CA THR A 72 -11.58 7.57 -3.07
C THR A 72 -11.64 7.94 -4.55
N CYS A 73 -10.54 7.81 -5.31
CA CYS A 73 -10.49 8.19 -6.73
C CYS A 73 -10.96 7.08 -7.68
N GLY A 74 -11.42 5.94 -7.15
CA GLY A 74 -11.98 4.85 -7.95
C GLY A 74 -10.97 3.81 -8.43
N LYS A 75 -9.68 3.98 -8.11
CA LYS A 75 -8.58 3.07 -8.48
C LYS A 75 -7.69 2.76 -7.27
N ILE A 76 -7.13 1.56 -7.20
CA ILE A 76 -6.11 1.26 -6.19
C ILE A 76 -4.87 2.13 -6.47
N GLY A 77 -4.36 2.80 -5.44
CA GLY A 77 -3.12 3.57 -5.54
C GLY A 77 -1.90 2.69 -5.23
N ARG A 78 -0.74 3.11 -5.72
CA ARG A 78 0.56 2.44 -5.50
C ARG A 78 1.64 3.48 -5.21
N SER A 79 2.58 3.10 -4.37
CA SER A 79 3.85 3.81 -4.16
C SER A 79 4.95 2.79 -3.90
N ASP A 80 6.18 3.13 -4.27
CA ASP A 80 7.32 2.25 -4.17
C ASP A 80 8.47 2.94 -3.42
N SER A 81 9.27 2.13 -2.74
CA SER A 81 10.48 2.53 -2.01
C SER A 81 11.65 1.65 -2.46
N SER A 82 12.81 2.26 -2.64
CA SER A 82 14.07 1.59 -2.99
C SER A 82 15.12 1.71 -1.88
N ASP A 83 14.71 2.06 -0.66
CA ASP A 83 15.60 2.32 0.47
C ASP A 83 15.08 1.71 1.79
N CYS A 84 14.45 0.54 1.69
CA CYS A 84 13.86 -0.22 2.79
C CYS A 84 12.69 0.52 3.48
N GLY A 85 11.85 1.22 2.72
CA GLY A 85 10.67 1.90 3.23
C GLY A 85 10.95 3.20 3.98
N ARG A 86 12.13 3.82 3.78
CA ARG A 86 12.48 5.11 4.40
C ARG A 86 11.86 6.27 3.65
N ASN A 87 11.97 6.26 2.32
CA ASN A 87 11.35 7.21 1.43
C ASN A 87 10.43 6.50 0.43
N TRP A 88 9.40 7.20 0.01
CA TRP A 88 8.34 6.67 -0.85
C TRP A 88 8.17 7.55 -2.07
N SER A 89 7.97 6.93 -3.24
CA SER A 89 7.56 7.66 -4.44
C SER A 89 6.21 8.34 -4.21
N PRO A 90 5.87 9.40 -4.95
CA PRO A 90 4.49 9.87 -5.00
C PRO A 90 3.53 8.74 -5.37
N LEU A 91 2.32 8.78 -4.82
CA LEU A 91 1.25 7.87 -5.18
C LEU A 91 0.91 8.01 -6.66
N TYR A 92 0.72 6.88 -7.33
CA TYR A 92 0.17 6.80 -8.68
C TYR A 92 -0.92 5.72 -8.73
N THR A 93 -1.83 5.81 -9.70
CA THR A 93 -2.94 4.85 -9.82
C THR A 93 -2.51 3.59 -10.57
N THR A 94 -2.99 2.45 -10.12
CA THR A 94 -2.99 1.21 -10.90
C THR A 94 -4.17 1.18 -11.88
N ASP A 95 -4.31 0.08 -12.64
CA ASP A 95 -5.50 -0.18 -13.44
C ASP A 95 -6.61 -0.93 -12.70
N LEU A 96 -6.34 -1.38 -11.47
CA LEU A 96 -7.34 -2.06 -10.65
C LEU A 96 -8.34 -1.06 -10.08
N PRO A 97 -9.66 -1.32 -10.22
CA PRO A 97 -10.68 -0.46 -9.63
C PRO A 97 -10.66 -0.57 -8.09
N ASN A 98 -11.05 0.52 -7.43
CA ASN A 98 -11.31 0.54 -6.00
C ASN A 98 -12.60 1.31 -5.72
N ASN A 99 -13.66 0.59 -5.37
CA ASN A 99 -14.94 1.11 -4.89
C ASN A 99 -14.88 1.73 -3.48
N ASN A 100 -13.70 2.21 -3.03
CA ASN A 100 -13.44 2.65 -1.66
C ASN A 100 -13.75 1.57 -0.59
N SER A 101 -13.50 0.30 -0.93
CA SER A 101 -13.47 -0.80 0.05
C SER A 101 -12.03 -1.11 0.46
N GLY A 102 -11.90 -1.75 1.63
CA GLY A 102 -10.61 -2.25 2.10
C GLY A 102 -10.00 -3.26 1.13
N LEU A 103 -8.68 -3.35 1.19
CA LEU A 103 -7.87 -4.32 0.46
C LEU A 103 -6.75 -4.81 1.39
N ASP A 104 -6.24 -6.00 1.12
CA ASP A 104 -5.02 -6.49 1.76
C ASP A 104 -4.27 -7.44 0.83
N LEU A 105 -2.98 -7.60 1.06
CA LEU A 105 -2.09 -8.35 0.19
C LEU A 105 -1.21 -9.30 1.00
N ALA A 106 -1.10 -10.54 0.52
CA ALA A 106 -0.12 -11.50 1.00
C ALA A 106 0.93 -11.76 -0.09
N HIS A 107 2.21 -11.78 0.30
CA HIS A 107 3.31 -12.20 -0.55
C HIS A 107 3.63 -13.68 -0.25
N LEU A 108 3.49 -14.54 -1.25
CA LEU A 108 3.69 -15.98 -1.14
C LEU A 108 5.16 -16.36 -1.36
N ASN A 109 5.55 -17.55 -0.89
CA ASN A 109 6.94 -18.02 -0.94
C ASN A 109 7.51 -18.17 -2.36
N ASP A 110 6.66 -18.33 -3.37
CA ASP A 110 7.05 -18.43 -4.78
C ASP A 110 7.15 -17.06 -5.48
N GLY A 111 6.96 -15.97 -4.74
CA GLY A 111 6.95 -14.60 -5.27
C GLY A 111 5.58 -14.10 -5.72
N THR A 112 4.55 -14.95 -5.70
CA THR A 112 3.18 -14.56 -6.08
C THR A 112 2.59 -13.62 -5.05
N LEU A 113 1.89 -12.57 -5.50
CA LEU A 113 1.09 -11.71 -4.66
C LEU A 113 -0.38 -12.14 -4.73
N ALA A 114 -1.02 -12.27 -3.57
CA ALA A 114 -2.46 -12.53 -3.45
C ALA A 114 -3.14 -11.31 -2.84
N LEU A 115 -3.86 -10.55 -3.66
CA LEU A 115 -4.60 -9.35 -3.27
C LEU A 115 -6.07 -9.69 -3.04
N VAL A 116 -6.57 -9.50 -1.82
CA VAL A 116 -8.00 -9.52 -1.54
C VAL A 116 -8.60 -8.13 -1.72
N CYS A 117 -9.60 -8.00 -2.60
CA CYS A 117 -10.24 -6.72 -2.87
C CYS A 117 -11.66 -6.89 -3.47
N ASN A 118 -12.33 -5.77 -3.73
CA ASN A 118 -13.54 -5.71 -4.54
C ASN A 118 -13.21 -5.08 -5.90
N PRO A 119 -12.96 -5.90 -6.96
CA PRO A 119 -12.48 -5.40 -8.25
C PRO A 119 -13.62 -4.83 -9.11
N VAL A 120 -14.40 -3.93 -8.53
CA VAL A 120 -15.54 -3.26 -9.17
C VAL A 120 -15.51 -1.78 -8.83
N GLY A 121 -16.10 -0.94 -9.68
CA GLY A 121 -16.15 0.51 -9.45
C GLY A 121 -17.22 0.95 -8.43
N LYS A 122 -18.25 0.14 -8.19
CA LYS A 122 -19.37 0.45 -7.29
C LYS A 122 -19.89 -0.81 -6.59
N GLY A 123 -20.40 -0.64 -5.36
CA GLY A 123 -20.93 -1.72 -4.53
C GLY A 123 -19.83 -2.60 -3.94
N ARG A 124 -20.01 -3.18 -2.75
CA ARG A 124 -18.97 -3.94 -2.01
C ARG A 124 -18.98 -5.45 -2.29
N THR A 125 -19.35 -5.83 -3.50
CA THR A 125 -19.46 -7.22 -3.93
C THR A 125 -19.18 -7.31 -5.44
N PRO A 126 -18.53 -8.38 -5.92
CA PRO A 126 -17.96 -9.51 -5.17
C PRO A 126 -16.66 -9.15 -4.44
N ILE A 127 -16.31 -9.92 -3.41
CA ILE A 127 -14.94 -9.98 -2.90
C ILE A 127 -14.18 -11.05 -3.71
N CYS A 128 -12.98 -10.70 -4.17
CA CYS A 128 -12.15 -11.56 -5.00
C CYS A 128 -10.73 -11.63 -4.44
N ILE A 129 -10.02 -12.71 -4.76
CA ILE A 129 -8.57 -12.80 -4.62
C ILE A 129 -7.99 -12.72 -6.03
N LEU A 130 -7.16 -11.70 -6.27
CA LEU A 130 -6.41 -11.52 -7.50
C LEU A 130 -4.98 -12.01 -7.27
N LEU A 131 -4.39 -12.68 -8.26
CA LEU A 131 -3.03 -13.19 -8.19
C LEU A 131 -2.15 -12.44 -9.18
N SER A 132 -0.98 -12.03 -8.73
CA SER A 132 0.02 -11.36 -9.55
C SER A 132 1.36 -12.07 -9.43
N THR A 133 2.01 -12.33 -10.57
CA THR A 133 3.36 -12.94 -10.63
C THR A 133 4.41 -11.95 -11.13
N ASP A 134 4.06 -10.67 -11.28
CA ASP A 134 4.91 -9.63 -11.87
C ASP A 134 5.13 -8.42 -10.95
N LYS A 135 5.07 -8.66 -9.63
CA LYS A 135 5.23 -7.64 -8.58
C LYS A 135 4.11 -6.61 -8.60
N GLY A 136 2.89 -7.04 -8.89
CA GLY A 136 1.67 -6.23 -8.78
C GLY A 136 1.51 -5.23 -9.93
N GLN A 137 2.08 -5.54 -11.11
CA GLN A 137 1.82 -4.76 -12.32
C GLN A 137 0.52 -5.24 -13.00
N THR A 138 0.28 -6.55 -13.03
CA THR A 138 -0.96 -7.18 -13.53
C THR A 138 -1.50 -8.25 -12.60
#